data_AF-A0A4R4JZJ7-F1
#
_entry.id   AF-A0A4R4JZJ7-F1
#
_cell.length_a   1.000
_cell.length_b   1.000
_cell.length_c   1.000
_cell.angle_alpha   90.00
_cell.angle_beta   90.00
_cell.angle_gamma   90.00
#
_symmetry.space_group_name_H-M   'P 1'
#
loop_
_entity.id
_entity.type
_entity.pdbx_description
1 polymer ?
#
loop_
_entity_poly.entity_id
_entity_poly.type
_entity_poly.pdbx_seq_one_letter_code
_entity_poly.pdbx_strand_id
1 'polypeptide(L)'
;MSTENMNTTDQTVGKDSVVVGNAEAPAIHAIAIGASPLISKSISEAAIAIGQNQLAGRKEDPDDKIIWPIAIGADSVSSGSASIALGQKVTASGLQAVAISQNSTATGNASVALGSDSISSGSAAIALGKKAIARGSQAVAISQNASATGNASVALGEGSVSSGSSTIALGQKVSASGLQAIVIGQNSSVTGSRSIVLGSDSRSNSSSSIIVGQKVSVSASQGIAIGQNASVTASGGIALGANSVASKSNVVSVGRPGNQRKIVNVAAGDISSNSTEAVNGQQLYAKLTKMSALDIKNKQLEMDIKKLESIIDNLTCSITNLTLLCQKNADEVALLKK
;
A
#
# COMPACT_ATOMS: atom_id res chain seq x y z
N MET A 1 58.17 -18.39 16.19
CA MET A 1 57.67 -18.64 14.83
C MET A 1 58.37 -19.90 14.33
N SER A 2 57.70 -21.05 14.35
CA SER A 2 58.26 -22.28 13.76
C SER A 2 58.07 -22.21 12.25
N THR A 3 59.20 -22.18 11.53
CA THR A 3 59.33 -22.20 10.08
C THR A 3 59.26 -23.64 9.55
N GLU A 4 58.16 -24.34 9.80
CA GLU A 4 57.95 -25.68 9.22
C GLU A 4 56.97 -25.58 8.05
N ASN A 5 57.45 -25.97 6.87
CA ASN A 5 56.74 -26.22 5.61
C ASN A 5 56.37 -24.99 4.75
N MET A 6 57.36 -24.22 4.29
CA MET A 6 57.26 -23.66 2.93
C MET A 6 57.57 -24.80 1.94
N ASN A 7 56.52 -25.48 1.48
CA ASN A 7 56.62 -26.49 0.43
C ASN A 7 56.93 -25.76 -0.89
N THR A 8 58.21 -25.73 -1.28
CA THR A 8 58.75 -24.98 -2.43
C THR A 8 58.60 -25.71 -3.77
N THR A 9 57.59 -26.56 -3.95
CA THR A 9 57.30 -27.17 -5.25
C THR A 9 56.56 -26.15 -6.13
N ASP A 10 57.19 -25.73 -7.25
CA ASP A 10 56.69 -24.93 -8.38
C ASP A 10 55.45 -24.05 -8.11
N GLN A 11 55.57 -23.11 -7.18
CA GLN A 11 54.56 -22.08 -7.01
C GLN A 11 54.69 -21.06 -8.14
N THR A 12 53.62 -20.86 -8.91
CA THR A 12 53.57 -19.78 -9.89
C THR A 12 53.34 -18.45 -9.17
N VAL A 13 54.38 -17.62 -9.10
CA VAL A 13 54.33 -16.30 -8.44
C VAL A 13 54.58 -15.20 -9.47
N GLY A 14 53.58 -14.33 -9.67
CA GLY A 14 53.69 -13.15 -10.51
C GLY A 14 54.51 -12.03 -9.86
N LYS A 15 54.81 -10.99 -10.64
CA LYS A 15 55.57 -9.83 -10.18
C LYS A 15 54.81 -9.10 -9.06
N ASP A 16 55.53 -8.70 -8.01
CA ASP A 16 55.01 -7.95 -6.85
C ASP A 16 53.85 -8.66 -6.12
N SER A 17 53.81 -10.00 -6.21
CA SER A 17 52.80 -10.85 -5.59
C SER A 17 53.31 -11.51 -4.29
N VAL A 18 52.38 -11.86 -3.40
CA VAL A 18 52.66 -12.54 -2.12
C VAL A 18 51.95 -13.90 -2.13
N VAL A 19 52.70 -14.99 -1.92
CA VAL A 19 52.17 -16.36 -1.85
C VAL A 19 52.59 -17.04 -0.56
N VAL A 20 51.64 -17.65 0.15
CA VAL A 20 51.87 -18.40 1.41
C VAL A 20 51.09 -19.71 1.41
N GLY A 21 51.74 -20.82 1.76
CA GLY A 21 51.14 -22.17 1.72
C GLY A 21 51.12 -22.76 0.30
N ASN A 22 50.30 -23.76 0.01
CA ASN A 22 50.16 -24.38 -1.32
C ASN A 22 49.27 -23.55 -2.27
N ALA A 23 49.47 -22.24 -2.31
CA ALA A 23 48.72 -21.33 -3.18
C ALA A 23 49.52 -20.99 -4.45
N GLU A 24 48.84 -20.47 -5.46
CA GLU A 24 49.45 -19.97 -6.71
C GLU A 24 48.85 -18.61 -7.04
N ALA A 25 49.68 -17.64 -7.43
CA ALA A 25 49.27 -16.30 -7.81
C ALA A 25 50.02 -15.87 -9.08
N PRO A 26 49.64 -16.37 -10.27
CA PRO A 26 50.37 -16.11 -11.52
C PRO A 26 50.28 -14.66 -12.01
N ALA A 27 49.26 -13.90 -11.60
CA ALA A 27 49.08 -12.51 -11.98
C ALA A 27 49.96 -11.55 -11.16
N ILE A 28 50.13 -10.32 -11.64
CA ILE A 28 50.88 -9.27 -10.94
C ILE A 28 50.08 -8.66 -9.78
N HIS A 29 50.78 -8.18 -8.75
CA HIS A 29 50.21 -7.51 -7.57
C HIS A 29 49.20 -8.35 -6.76
N ALA A 30 49.22 -9.66 -6.87
CA ALA A 30 48.22 -10.54 -6.25
C ALA A 30 48.68 -11.06 -4.88
N ILE A 31 47.73 -11.32 -3.97
CA ILE A 31 47.97 -11.96 -2.68
C ILE A 31 47.24 -13.29 -2.65
N ALA A 32 47.94 -14.39 -2.41
CA ALA A 32 47.35 -15.72 -2.27
C ALA A 32 47.87 -16.44 -1.01
N ILE A 33 46.95 -16.87 -0.15
CA ILE A 33 47.27 -17.56 1.10
C ILE A 33 46.37 -18.79 1.24
N GLY A 34 46.98 -19.97 1.44
CA GLY A 34 46.26 -21.21 1.77
C GLY A 34 46.45 -22.32 0.74
N ALA A 35 45.47 -23.23 0.64
CA ALA A 35 45.57 -24.44 -0.18
C ALA A 35 44.71 -24.30 -1.44
N SER A 36 45.39 -24.24 -2.60
CA SER A 36 44.93 -24.26 -3.99
C SER A 36 43.62 -23.54 -4.33
N PRO A 37 43.63 -22.59 -5.28
CA PRO A 37 42.38 -22.05 -5.81
C PRO A 37 41.62 -23.12 -6.63
N LEU A 38 40.29 -23.01 -6.71
CA LEU A 38 39.37 -23.89 -7.48
C LEU A 38 39.85 -24.17 -8.91
N ILE A 39 40.65 -23.26 -9.46
CA ILE A 39 41.28 -23.35 -10.77
C ILE A 39 42.66 -22.68 -10.63
N SER A 40 43.75 -23.45 -10.62
CA SER A 40 45.15 -22.98 -10.39
C SER A 40 45.60 -21.78 -11.25
N LYS A 41 44.93 -21.50 -12.38
CA LYS A 41 45.23 -20.39 -13.29
C LYS A 41 44.35 -19.13 -13.17
N SER A 42 43.55 -18.99 -12.11
CA SER A 42 42.43 -18.00 -12.11
C SER A 42 42.50 -16.93 -11.03
N ILE A 43 43.67 -16.69 -10.41
CA ILE A 43 43.87 -15.47 -9.63
C ILE A 43 44.18 -14.34 -10.60
N SER A 44 43.27 -13.38 -10.67
CA SER A 44 43.36 -12.23 -11.55
C SER A 44 44.33 -11.15 -11.03
N GLU A 45 44.60 -10.13 -11.85
CA GLU A 45 45.49 -9.02 -11.49
C GLU A 45 44.99 -8.27 -10.24
N ALA A 46 45.94 -7.97 -9.35
CA ALA A 46 45.70 -7.25 -8.10
C ALA A 46 44.59 -7.87 -7.21
N ALA A 47 44.42 -9.19 -7.30
CA ALA A 47 43.45 -9.96 -6.53
C ALA A 47 43.95 -10.34 -5.13
N ILE A 48 43.03 -10.58 -4.20
CA ILE A 48 43.30 -11.16 -2.87
C ILE A 48 42.54 -12.49 -2.75
N ALA A 49 43.24 -13.59 -2.53
CA ALA A 49 42.67 -14.93 -2.39
C ALA A 49 43.19 -15.61 -1.11
N ILE A 50 42.36 -15.70 -0.07
CA ILE A 50 42.77 -16.27 1.23
C ILE A 50 41.82 -17.40 1.62
N GLY A 51 42.33 -18.62 1.81
CA GLY A 51 41.52 -19.75 2.25
C GLY A 51 41.86 -21.05 1.54
N GLN A 52 40.90 -21.98 1.57
CA GLN A 52 40.95 -23.23 0.83
C GLN A 52 39.93 -23.21 -0.31
N ASN A 53 40.32 -23.66 -1.51
CA ASN A 53 39.39 -23.84 -2.62
C ASN A 53 38.62 -22.56 -3.01
N GLN A 54 39.27 -21.39 -2.92
CA GLN A 54 38.70 -20.11 -3.31
C GLN A 54 39.01 -19.75 -4.76
N LEU A 55 38.28 -18.77 -5.31
CA LEU A 55 38.53 -18.20 -6.64
C LEU A 55 38.42 -16.68 -6.55
N ALA A 56 39.52 -15.96 -6.79
CA ALA A 56 39.53 -14.49 -6.94
C ALA A 56 39.87 -14.14 -8.39
N GLY A 57 38.88 -14.27 -9.28
CA GLY A 57 39.01 -14.11 -10.73
C GLY A 57 38.11 -15.06 -11.51
N ARG A 58 38.33 -15.15 -12.83
CA ARG A 58 37.80 -16.21 -13.71
C ARG A 58 38.76 -16.37 -14.89
N LYS A 59 38.69 -17.51 -15.59
CA LYS A 59 39.50 -17.75 -16.80
C LYS A 59 39.08 -16.74 -17.88
N GLU A 60 40.01 -15.88 -18.31
CA GLU A 60 39.70 -14.69 -19.13
C GLU A 60 39.49 -15.00 -20.63
N ASP A 61 38.63 -14.17 -21.23
CA ASP A 61 38.64 -13.75 -22.64
C ASP A 61 39.45 -12.43 -22.68
N PRO A 62 40.33 -12.15 -23.68
CA PRO A 62 41.31 -11.03 -23.61
C PRO A 62 40.71 -9.63 -23.42
N ASP A 63 39.42 -9.45 -23.73
CA ASP A 63 38.73 -8.17 -23.70
C ASP A 63 38.02 -7.84 -22.37
N ASP A 64 37.85 -8.82 -21.46
CA ASP A 64 37.13 -8.63 -20.18
C ASP A 64 38.00 -9.03 -18.98
N LYS A 65 39.01 -8.19 -18.72
CA LYS A 65 39.96 -8.36 -17.60
C LYS A 65 39.26 -8.16 -16.26
N ILE A 66 39.40 -9.16 -15.39
CA ILE A 66 39.00 -9.01 -13.99
C ILE A 66 40.17 -8.38 -13.24
N ILE A 67 39.92 -7.33 -12.49
CA ILE A 67 40.91 -6.67 -11.64
C ILE A 67 40.31 -6.44 -10.25
N TRP A 68 41.15 -6.51 -9.22
CA TRP A 68 40.78 -6.26 -7.82
C TRP A 68 39.71 -7.18 -7.17
N PRO A 69 39.52 -8.46 -7.56
CA PRO A 69 38.62 -9.33 -6.82
C PRO A 69 39.22 -9.72 -5.46
N ILE A 70 38.39 -9.82 -4.43
CA ILE A 70 38.76 -10.27 -3.08
C ILE A 70 37.93 -11.51 -2.73
N ALA A 71 38.55 -12.68 -2.63
CA ALA A 71 37.94 -13.91 -2.13
C ALA A 71 38.63 -14.37 -0.85
N ILE A 72 37.92 -14.31 0.29
CA ILE A 72 38.44 -14.70 1.60
C ILE A 72 37.49 -15.70 2.24
N GLY A 73 37.98 -16.89 2.57
CA GLY A 73 37.23 -17.98 3.17
C GLY A 73 37.13 -19.21 2.26
N ALA A 74 36.85 -20.36 2.88
CA ALA A 74 36.79 -21.63 2.15
C ALA A 74 35.65 -21.65 1.13
N ASP A 75 35.90 -22.12 -0.08
CA ASP A 75 34.93 -22.18 -1.18
C ASP A 75 34.36 -20.80 -1.59
N SER A 76 35.04 -19.70 -1.27
CA SER A 76 34.61 -18.35 -1.68
C SER A 76 34.97 -18.08 -3.14
N VAL A 77 34.08 -17.44 -3.88
CA VAL A 77 34.22 -17.12 -5.30
C VAL A 77 33.94 -15.64 -5.51
N SER A 78 34.95 -14.87 -5.87
CA SER A 78 34.89 -13.49 -6.31
C SER A 78 35.32 -13.45 -7.78
N SER A 79 34.37 -13.38 -8.71
CA SER A 79 34.60 -13.48 -10.15
C SER A 79 34.14 -12.27 -10.96
N GLY A 80 33.65 -11.22 -10.30
CA GLY A 80 33.45 -9.91 -10.90
C GLY A 80 34.62 -8.96 -10.64
N SER A 81 34.87 -8.00 -11.53
CA SER A 81 35.88 -6.95 -11.31
C SER A 81 35.51 -6.12 -10.08
N ALA A 82 36.49 -5.80 -9.24
CA ALA A 82 36.32 -5.11 -7.96
C ALA A 82 35.27 -5.74 -7.03
N SER A 83 35.02 -7.06 -7.15
CA SER A 83 34.06 -7.76 -6.29
C SER A 83 34.71 -8.23 -4.98
N ILE A 84 33.89 -8.44 -3.95
CA ILE A 84 34.33 -8.88 -2.62
C ILE A 84 33.46 -10.07 -2.20
N ALA A 85 34.07 -11.22 -1.94
CA ALA A 85 33.46 -12.42 -1.37
C ALA A 85 34.18 -12.77 -0.05
N LEU A 86 33.50 -12.61 1.10
CA LEU A 86 34.07 -12.87 2.42
C LEU A 86 33.22 -13.86 3.23
N GLY A 87 33.75 -15.06 3.48
CA GLY A 87 33.12 -16.12 4.26
C GLY A 87 33.22 -17.49 3.57
N GLN A 88 32.55 -18.48 4.14
CA GLN A 88 32.50 -19.82 3.56
C GLN A 88 31.42 -19.91 2.45
N LYS A 89 31.75 -20.51 1.29
CA LYS A 89 30.80 -20.73 0.17
C LYS A 89 30.10 -19.45 -0.32
N VAL A 90 30.83 -18.34 -0.31
CA VAL A 90 30.33 -17.03 -0.74
C VAL A 90 30.53 -16.86 -2.23
N THR A 91 29.58 -16.27 -2.94
CA THR A 91 29.73 -15.96 -4.37
C THR A 91 29.49 -14.48 -4.64
N ALA A 92 30.46 -13.76 -5.18
CA ALA A 92 30.34 -12.40 -5.70
C ALA A 92 30.79 -12.38 -7.17
N SER A 93 29.85 -12.42 -8.11
CA SER A 93 30.14 -12.54 -9.54
C SER A 93 29.75 -11.31 -10.37
N GLY A 94 29.02 -10.36 -9.78
CA GLY A 94 28.71 -9.08 -10.43
C GLY A 94 29.90 -8.12 -10.37
N LEU A 95 29.99 -7.21 -11.35
CA LEU A 95 30.93 -6.08 -11.29
C LEU A 95 30.70 -5.28 -10.00
N GLN A 96 31.72 -5.00 -9.20
CA GLN A 96 31.62 -4.28 -7.92
C GLN A 96 30.66 -4.93 -6.90
N ALA A 97 30.36 -6.22 -7.04
CA ALA A 97 29.46 -6.91 -6.12
C ALA A 97 30.14 -7.22 -4.79
N VAL A 98 29.40 -7.15 -3.69
CA VAL A 98 29.89 -7.46 -2.34
C VAL A 98 29.01 -8.53 -1.71
N ALA A 99 29.58 -9.69 -1.40
CA ALA A 99 28.93 -10.77 -0.67
C ALA A 99 29.73 -11.09 0.61
N ILE A 100 29.06 -11.12 1.77
CA ILE A 100 29.70 -11.40 3.06
C ILE A 100 28.80 -12.32 3.91
N SER A 101 29.44 -13.27 4.61
CA SER A 101 28.85 -14.33 5.43
C SER A 101 28.49 -15.59 4.66
N GLN A 102 28.41 -16.72 5.35
CA GLN A 102 28.23 -18.07 4.79
C GLN A 102 27.09 -18.15 3.76
N ASN A 103 27.35 -18.77 2.60
CA ASN A 103 26.39 -18.97 1.49
C ASN A 103 25.76 -17.69 0.93
N SER A 104 26.29 -16.50 1.23
CA SER A 104 25.80 -15.26 0.61
C SER A 104 26.17 -15.22 -0.88
N THR A 105 25.30 -14.63 -1.69
CA THR A 105 25.43 -14.59 -3.15
C THR A 105 25.09 -13.21 -3.69
N ALA A 106 26.05 -12.52 -4.30
CA ALA A 106 25.89 -11.24 -4.98
C ALA A 106 26.25 -11.38 -6.47
N THR A 107 25.25 -11.53 -7.35
CA THR A 107 25.47 -11.72 -8.80
C THR A 107 25.06 -10.53 -9.65
N GLY A 108 24.39 -9.54 -9.06
CA GLY A 108 24.05 -8.29 -9.75
C GLY A 108 25.24 -7.33 -9.78
N ASN A 109 25.33 -6.51 -10.83
CA ASN A 109 26.33 -5.44 -10.85
C ASN A 109 26.07 -4.44 -9.72
N ALA A 110 27.12 -4.01 -9.02
CA ALA A 110 27.07 -3.16 -7.84
C ALA A 110 26.11 -3.66 -6.74
N SER A 111 25.86 -4.98 -6.68
CA SER A 111 24.92 -5.56 -5.72
C SER A 111 25.62 -5.91 -4.41
N VAL A 112 24.88 -5.84 -3.31
CA VAL A 112 25.38 -6.10 -1.95
C VAL A 112 24.54 -7.19 -1.30
N ALA A 113 25.16 -8.27 -0.83
CA ALA A 113 24.54 -9.37 -0.09
C ALA A 113 25.29 -9.59 1.24
N LEU A 114 24.73 -9.13 2.35
CA LEU A 114 25.35 -9.25 3.68
C LEU A 114 24.44 -10.09 4.61
N GLY A 115 24.92 -11.26 5.03
CA GLY A 115 24.21 -12.16 5.94
C GLY A 115 24.11 -13.59 5.40
N SER A 116 23.95 -14.59 6.29
CA SER A 116 23.95 -15.99 5.84
C SER A 116 22.81 -16.25 4.86
N ASP A 117 23.12 -16.95 3.77
CA ASP A 117 22.16 -17.32 2.73
C ASP A 117 21.44 -16.12 2.08
N SER A 118 22.00 -14.90 2.20
CA SER A 118 21.47 -13.71 1.53
C SER A 118 21.75 -13.76 0.02
N ILE A 119 20.81 -13.27 -0.80
CA ILE A 119 20.90 -13.29 -2.26
C ILE A 119 20.62 -11.89 -2.79
N SER A 120 21.58 -11.29 -3.47
CA SER A 120 21.42 -10.02 -4.20
C SER A 120 21.77 -10.21 -5.67
N SER A 121 20.76 -10.47 -6.49
CA SER A 121 20.93 -10.77 -7.93
C SER A 121 20.49 -9.64 -8.86
N GLY A 122 19.80 -8.63 -8.35
CA GLY A 122 19.44 -7.44 -9.13
C GLY A 122 20.62 -6.47 -9.27
N SER A 123 20.67 -5.73 -10.39
CA SER A 123 21.65 -4.63 -10.56
C SER A 123 21.41 -3.56 -9.49
N ALA A 124 22.48 -3.08 -8.84
CA ALA A 124 22.46 -2.15 -7.71
C ALA A 124 21.53 -2.57 -6.55
N ALA A 125 21.25 -3.87 -6.41
CA ALA A 125 20.36 -4.39 -5.39
C ALA A 125 21.09 -4.60 -4.05
N ILE A 126 20.37 -4.46 -2.94
CA ILE A 126 20.90 -4.56 -1.59
C ILE A 126 20.09 -5.59 -0.81
N ALA A 127 20.73 -6.68 -0.38
CA ALA A 127 20.16 -7.70 0.50
C ALA A 127 20.95 -7.74 1.82
N LEU A 128 20.35 -7.29 2.92
CA LEU A 128 20.97 -7.23 4.25
C LEU A 128 20.18 -8.06 5.25
N GLY A 129 20.74 -9.15 5.75
CA GLY A 129 20.13 -10.03 6.73
C GLY A 129 20.12 -11.50 6.30
N LYS A 130 19.95 -12.40 7.27
CA LYS A 130 19.88 -13.84 7.01
C LYS A 130 18.72 -14.17 6.06
N LYS A 131 19.01 -14.84 4.94
CA LYS A 131 18.03 -15.16 3.88
C LYS A 131 17.30 -13.93 3.29
N ALA A 132 17.89 -12.74 3.38
CA ALA A 132 17.37 -11.58 2.65
C ALA A 132 17.55 -11.79 1.15
N ILE A 133 16.54 -11.46 0.34
CA ILE A 133 16.52 -11.70 -1.11
C ILE A 133 16.20 -10.38 -1.83
N ALA A 134 17.15 -9.85 -2.60
CA ALA A 134 16.95 -8.70 -3.47
C ALA A 134 17.21 -9.10 -4.93
N ARG A 135 16.14 -9.30 -5.72
CA ARG A 135 16.22 -9.76 -7.12
C ARG A 135 15.87 -8.69 -8.14
N GLY A 136 15.07 -7.70 -7.76
CA GLY A 136 14.75 -6.58 -8.66
C GLY A 136 15.95 -5.65 -8.85
N SER A 137 16.03 -5.00 -10.00
CA SER A 137 17.01 -3.92 -10.20
C SER A 137 16.75 -2.79 -9.21
N GLN A 138 17.77 -2.27 -8.52
CA GLN A 138 17.68 -1.27 -7.44
C GLN A 138 16.79 -1.70 -6.27
N ALA A 139 16.56 -3.01 -6.10
CA ALA A 139 15.74 -3.51 -5.00
C ALA A 139 16.51 -3.50 -3.68
N VAL A 140 15.82 -3.23 -2.57
CA VAL A 140 16.39 -3.19 -1.23
C VAL A 140 15.61 -4.14 -0.32
N ALA A 141 16.25 -5.21 0.15
CA ALA A 141 15.71 -6.16 1.12
C ALA A 141 16.53 -6.13 2.41
N ILE A 142 15.93 -5.77 3.53
CA ILE A 142 16.63 -5.61 4.82
C ILE A 142 15.86 -6.34 5.93
N SER A 143 16.59 -7.11 6.75
CA SER A 143 16.15 -8.04 7.80
C SER A 143 16.01 -9.49 7.35
N GLN A 144 15.82 -10.38 8.33
CA GLN A 144 15.69 -11.81 8.08
C GLN A 144 14.49 -12.13 7.18
N ASN A 145 14.71 -12.94 6.15
CA ASN A 145 13.68 -13.35 5.17
C ASN A 145 12.98 -12.19 4.41
N ALA A 146 13.50 -10.96 4.45
CA ALA A 146 12.96 -9.88 3.62
C ALA A 146 13.17 -10.20 2.13
N SER A 147 12.18 -9.94 1.28
CA SER A 147 12.20 -10.31 -0.14
C SER A 147 11.73 -9.16 -1.03
N ALA A 148 12.65 -8.53 -1.74
CA ALA A 148 12.41 -7.47 -2.70
C ALA A 148 12.68 -7.99 -4.13
N THR A 149 11.62 -8.44 -4.83
CA THR A 149 11.74 -9.04 -6.17
C THR A 149 11.27 -8.12 -7.31
N GLY A 150 10.54 -7.05 -7.00
CA GLY A 150 10.16 -6.04 -7.97
C GLY A 150 11.29 -5.04 -8.24
N ASN A 151 11.34 -4.46 -9.44
CA ASN A 151 12.30 -3.41 -9.75
C ASN A 151 12.03 -2.16 -8.91
N ALA A 152 13.09 -1.53 -8.40
CA ALA A 152 13.05 -0.39 -7.48
C ALA A 152 12.13 -0.64 -6.27
N SER A 153 12.01 -1.90 -5.82
CA SER A 153 11.18 -2.27 -4.68
C SER A 153 11.96 -2.27 -3.38
N VAL A 154 11.30 -1.92 -2.29
CA VAL A 154 11.87 -1.89 -0.93
C VAL A 154 11.09 -2.85 -0.05
N ALA A 155 11.77 -3.81 0.58
CA ALA A 155 11.26 -4.71 1.61
C ALA A 155 12.12 -4.53 2.88
N LEU A 156 11.58 -3.86 3.90
CA LEU A 156 12.27 -3.60 5.15
C LEU A 156 11.48 -4.19 6.32
N GLY A 157 11.99 -5.26 6.92
CA GLY A 157 11.36 -5.94 8.06
C GLY A 157 11.31 -7.45 7.89
N GLU A 158 11.22 -8.17 9.00
CA GLU A 158 11.25 -9.64 9.00
C GLU A 158 10.11 -10.22 8.18
N GLY A 159 10.45 -11.02 7.16
CA GLY A 159 9.49 -11.66 6.26
C GLY A 159 8.66 -10.67 5.42
N SER A 160 9.09 -9.41 5.29
CA SER A 160 8.48 -8.45 4.37
C SER A 160 8.67 -8.89 2.92
N VAL A 161 7.66 -8.69 2.07
CA VAL A 161 7.68 -9.05 0.64
C VAL A 161 7.27 -7.84 -0.19
N SER A 162 8.13 -7.42 -1.10
CA SER A 162 7.95 -6.31 -2.02
C SER A 162 8.18 -6.80 -3.45
N SER A 163 7.13 -7.34 -4.07
CA SER A 163 7.21 -8.04 -5.36
C SER A 163 6.67 -7.25 -6.55
N GLY A 164 5.91 -6.18 -6.30
CA GLY A 164 5.50 -5.23 -7.35
C GLY A 164 6.66 -4.30 -7.73
N SER A 165 6.64 -3.75 -8.94
CA SER A 165 7.62 -2.71 -9.31
C SER A 165 7.34 -1.42 -8.53
N SER A 166 8.40 -0.74 -8.10
CA SER A 166 8.37 0.53 -7.37
C SER A 166 7.51 0.46 -6.09
N THR A 167 7.49 -0.69 -5.41
CA THR A 167 6.74 -0.89 -4.17
C THR A 167 7.57 -0.60 -2.92
N ILE A 168 6.89 -0.23 -1.84
CA ILE A 168 7.49 -0.12 -0.51
C ILE A 168 6.72 -1.03 0.44
N ALA A 169 7.41 -1.96 1.07
CA ALA A 169 6.88 -2.89 2.06
C ALA A 169 7.70 -2.76 3.35
N LEU A 170 7.15 -2.05 4.34
CA LEU A 170 7.81 -1.73 5.61
C LEU A 170 7.09 -2.40 6.80
N GLY A 171 7.82 -3.24 7.53
CA GLY A 171 7.41 -3.89 8.76
C GLY A 171 7.35 -5.42 8.66
N GLN A 172 6.85 -6.09 9.71
CA GLN A 172 6.91 -7.54 9.80
C GLN A 172 5.80 -8.21 8.97
N LYS A 173 6.16 -9.17 8.12
CA LYS A 173 5.21 -9.98 7.31
C LYS A 173 4.24 -9.15 6.47
N VAL A 174 4.67 -7.98 6.01
CA VAL A 174 3.91 -7.19 5.02
C VAL A 174 4.13 -7.75 3.61
N SER A 175 3.12 -7.64 2.75
CA SER A 175 3.20 -8.12 1.37
C SER A 175 2.65 -7.05 0.41
N ALA A 176 3.54 -6.45 -0.39
CA ALA A 176 3.22 -5.46 -1.42
C ALA A 176 3.52 -6.04 -2.80
N SER A 177 2.48 -6.48 -3.52
CA SER A 177 2.61 -7.06 -4.87
C SER A 177 1.99 -6.21 -5.98
N GLY A 178 1.13 -5.25 -5.63
CA GLY A 178 0.60 -4.29 -6.59
C GLY A 178 1.65 -3.28 -7.05
N LEU A 179 1.72 -2.99 -8.35
CA LEU A 179 2.58 -1.95 -8.92
C LEU A 179 2.44 -0.62 -8.15
N GLN A 180 3.54 0.01 -7.75
CA GLN A 180 3.55 1.29 -7.03
C GLN A 180 2.75 1.28 -5.69
N ALA A 181 2.57 0.12 -5.08
CA ALA A 181 1.94 0.01 -3.76
C ALA A 181 2.89 0.39 -2.62
N ILE A 182 2.34 0.99 -1.57
CA ILE A 182 3.03 1.32 -0.32
C ILE A 182 2.31 0.62 0.82
N VAL A 183 3.03 -0.19 1.58
CA VAL A 183 2.50 -0.95 2.71
C VAL A 183 3.41 -0.73 3.91
N ILE A 184 2.85 -0.18 4.99
CA ILE A 184 3.56 0.10 6.23
C ILE A 184 2.76 -0.50 7.39
N GLY A 185 3.36 -1.43 8.15
CA GLY A 185 2.75 -2.01 9.35
C GLY A 185 3.10 -3.47 9.55
N GLN A 186 2.11 -4.31 9.87
CA GLN A 186 2.33 -5.72 10.20
C GLN A 186 1.26 -6.60 9.60
N ASN A 187 1.64 -7.74 9.02
CA ASN A 187 0.70 -8.75 8.52
C ASN A 187 -0.35 -8.18 7.54
N SER A 188 0.02 -7.14 6.79
CA SER A 188 -0.86 -6.47 5.83
C SER A 188 -0.49 -6.87 4.41
N SER A 189 -1.48 -7.02 3.52
CA SER A 189 -1.29 -7.48 2.15
C SER A 189 -1.99 -6.59 1.14
N VAL A 190 -1.26 -6.19 0.10
CA VAL A 190 -1.73 -5.32 -0.97
C VAL A 190 -1.39 -5.90 -2.32
N THR A 191 -2.42 -6.32 -3.05
CA THR A 191 -2.30 -6.76 -4.44
C THR A 191 -2.73 -5.67 -5.43
N GLY A 192 -3.48 -4.68 -4.96
CA GLY A 192 -3.91 -3.54 -5.75
C GLY A 192 -2.77 -2.60 -6.14
N SER A 193 -2.72 -2.18 -7.40
CA SER A 193 -1.74 -1.18 -7.86
C SER A 193 -2.05 0.21 -7.31
N ARG A 194 -1.01 1.02 -7.06
CA ARG A 194 -1.11 2.42 -6.60
C ARG A 194 -1.92 2.56 -5.31
N SER A 195 -1.83 1.55 -4.45
CA SER A 195 -2.56 1.49 -3.19
C SER A 195 -1.64 1.80 -2.03
N ILE A 196 -2.17 2.49 -1.02
CA ILE A 196 -1.45 2.85 0.20
C ILE A 196 -2.14 2.16 1.38
N VAL A 197 -1.40 1.41 2.17
CA VAL A 197 -1.89 0.76 3.38
C VAL A 197 -0.98 1.08 4.55
N LEU A 198 -1.55 1.71 5.57
CA LEU A 198 -0.89 2.03 6.83
C LEU A 198 -1.63 1.34 7.98
N GLY A 199 -1.03 0.30 8.55
CA GLY A 199 -1.55 -0.38 9.72
C GLY A 199 -1.37 -1.90 9.69
N SER A 200 -2.06 -2.60 10.59
CA SER A 200 -1.90 -4.03 10.82
C SER A 200 -3.09 -4.85 10.32
N ASP A 201 -2.81 -6.10 9.95
CA ASP A 201 -3.83 -7.08 9.56
C ASP A 201 -4.78 -6.59 8.46
N SER A 202 -4.31 -5.68 7.61
CA SER A 202 -5.15 -4.98 6.64
C SER A 202 -4.92 -5.49 5.22
N ARG A 203 -5.97 -5.45 4.41
CA ARG A 203 -5.95 -6.02 3.06
C ARG A 203 -6.53 -5.08 2.03
N SER A 204 -5.78 -4.86 0.95
CA SER A 204 -6.30 -4.24 -0.26
C SER A 204 -6.13 -5.18 -1.46
N ASN A 205 -7.25 -5.54 -2.09
CA ASN A 205 -7.28 -6.37 -3.29
C ASN A 205 -7.54 -5.54 -4.56
N SER A 206 -7.53 -4.21 -4.48
CA SER A 206 -8.01 -3.33 -5.56
C SER A 206 -7.13 -2.11 -5.74
N SER A 207 -7.09 -1.61 -6.97
CA SER A 207 -6.22 -0.49 -7.33
C SER A 207 -6.70 0.84 -6.75
N SER A 208 -5.73 1.74 -6.56
CA SER A 208 -5.95 3.12 -6.11
C SER A 208 -6.68 3.23 -4.77
N SER A 209 -6.43 2.29 -3.85
CA SER A 209 -7.06 2.30 -2.53
C SER A 209 -6.19 2.96 -1.48
N ILE A 210 -6.82 3.51 -0.44
CA ILE A 210 -6.14 4.05 0.74
C ILE A 210 -6.72 3.38 1.98
N ILE A 211 -5.86 2.75 2.77
CA ILE A 211 -6.23 2.10 4.04
C ILE A 211 -5.40 2.69 5.17
N VAL A 212 -6.09 3.06 6.25
CA VAL A 212 -5.45 3.46 7.50
C VAL A 212 -6.15 2.78 8.69
N GLY A 213 -5.45 1.89 9.39
CA GLY A 213 -5.97 1.24 10.60
C GLY A 213 -5.65 -0.25 10.70
N GLN A 214 -6.26 -0.90 11.70
CA GLN A 214 -6.12 -2.33 11.93
C GLN A 214 -7.32 -3.10 11.35
N LYS A 215 -7.07 -4.27 10.74
CA LYS A 215 -8.13 -5.18 10.22
C LYS A 215 -9.04 -4.51 9.19
N VAL A 216 -8.50 -3.61 8.38
CA VAL A 216 -9.25 -2.89 7.35
C VAL A 216 -9.24 -3.69 6.06
N SER A 217 -10.37 -3.69 5.35
CA SER A 217 -10.52 -4.41 4.08
C SER A 217 -11.05 -3.50 2.99
N VAL A 218 -10.33 -3.40 1.87
CA VAL A 218 -10.82 -2.75 0.65
C VAL A 218 -10.76 -3.74 -0.50
N SER A 219 -11.93 -4.09 -1.03
CA SER A 219 -12.08 -5.06 -2.13
C SER A 219 -12.63 -4.44 -3.41
N ALA A 220 -12.72 -3.12 -3.48
CA ALA A 220 -13.17 -2.39 -4.66
C ALA A 220 -12.19 -1.25 -5.02
N SER A 221 -12.10 -0.93 -6.31
CA SER A 221 -11.23 0.13 -6.83
C SER A 221 -11.58 1.50 -6.23
N GLN A 222 -10.56 2.34 -6.07
CA GLN A 222 -10.72 3.71 -5.56
C GLN A 222 -11.33 3.77 -4.15
N GLY A 223 -11.26 2.67 -3.40
CA GLY A 223 -11.82 2.58 -2.05
C GLY A 223 -10.92 3.21 -1.00
N ILE A 224 -11.50 4.01 -0.11
CA ILE A 224 -10.78 4.61 1.02
C ILE A 224 -11.40 4.10 2.32
N ALA A 225 -10.62 3.48 3.19
CA ALA A 225 -11.09 2.95 4.46
C ALA A 225 -10.17 3.40 5.61
N ILE A 226 -10.73 4.13 6.56
CA ILE A 226 -9.99 4.71 7.68
C ILE A 226 -10.67 4.33 9.00
N GLY A 227 -9.95 3.60 9.86
CA GLY A 227 -10.42 3.16 11.17
C GLY A 227 -10.49 1.63 11.30
N GLN A 228 -10.34 1.14 12.52
CA GLN A 228 -10.32 -0.31 12.80
C GLN A 228 -11.56 -1.02 12.25
N ASN A 229 -11.39 -2.15 11.54
CA ASN A 229 -12.47 -2.92 10.91
C ASN A 229 -13.33 -2.12 9.89
N ALA A 230 -12.85 -0.98 9.39
CA ALA A 230 -13.52 -0.31 8.27
C ALA A 230 -13.49 -1.20 7.02
N SER A 231 -14.53 -1.13 6.20
CA SER A 231 -14.67 -1.96 5.00
C SER A 231 -15.26 -1.19 3.83
N VAL A 232 -14.64 -1.34 2.65
CA VAL A 232 -15.16 -0.82 1.38
C VAL A 232 -15.28 -1.97 0.39
N THR A 233 -16.51 -2.25 -0.04
CA THR A 233 -16.81 -3.34 -0.98
C THR A 233 -17.35 -2.86 -2.33
N ALA A 234 -17.53 -1.54 -2.50
CA ALA A 234 -18.03 -0.95 -3.74
C ALA A 234 -17.11 0.17 -4.24
N SER A 235 -17.05 0.34 -5.57
CA SER A 235 -16.09 1.24 -6.23
C SER A 235 -16.31 2.70 -5.82
N GLY A 236 -15.23 3.43 -5.57
CA GLY A 236 -15.28 4.83 -5.12
C GLY A 236 -15.93 5.01 -3.74
N GLY A 237 -16.12 3.92 -2.98
CA GLY A 237 -16.65 3.97 -1.63
C GLY A 237 -15.62 4.47 -0.62
N ILE A 238 -16.06 5.29 0.33
CA ILE A 238 -15.23 5.84 1.39
C ILE A 238 -15.85 5.44 2.73
N ALA A 239 -15.16 4.63 3.55
CA ALA A 239 -15.58 4.24 4.89
C ALA A 239 -14.75 4.98 5.95
N LEU A 240 -15.39 5.86 6.73
CA LEU A 240 -14.72 6.71 7.72
C LEU A 240 -15.16 6.33 9.13
N GLY A 241 -14.22 5.89 9.96
CA GLY A 241 -14.41 5.49 11.34
C GLY A 241 -14.41 3.97 11.55
N ALA A 242 -14.18 3.56 12.80
CA ALA A 242 -14.11 2.14 13.15
C ALA A 242 -15.44 1.43 12.82
N ASN A 243 -15.37 0.24 12.20
CA ASN A 243 -16.52 -0.55 11.78
C ASN A 243 -17.42 0.11 10.72
N SER A 244 -17.01 1.22 10.09
CA SER A 244 -17.78 1.82 8.99
C SER A 244 -17.75 0.93 7.76
N VAL A 245 -18.87 0.85 7.04
CA VAL A 245 -19.02 -0.01 5.86
C VAL A 245 -19.55 0.81 4.69
N ALA A 246 -18.77 0.90 3.61
CA ALA A 246 -19.20 1.48 2.35
C ALA A 246 -19.46 0.37 1.32
N SER A 247 -20.73 -0.04 1.21
CA SER A 247 -21.19 -1.13 0.34
C SER A 247 -21.91 -0.67 -0.93
N LYS A 248 -22.00 0.65 -1.16
CA LYS A 248 -22.57 1.26 -2.36
C LYS A 248 -21.50 2.08 -3.07
N SER A 249 -21.56 2.15 -4.40
CA SER A 249 -20.57 2.89 -5.19
C SER A 249 -20.70 4.39 -4.95
N ASN A 250 -19.57 5.10 -4.96
CA ASN A 250 -19.51 6.57 -4.87
C ASN A 250 -20.23 7.15 -3.63
N VAL A 251 -20.06 6.53 -2.46
CA VAL A 251 -20.63 7.02 -1.20
C VAL A 251 -19.56 7.24 -0.15
N VAL A 252 -19.80 8.20 0.74
CA VAL A 252 -19.10 8.30 2.03
C VAL A 252 -19.98 7.68 3.11
N SER A 253 -19.51 6.58 3.71
CA SER A 253 -20.14 5.95 4.86
C SER A 253 -19.40 6.34 6.13
N VAL A 254 -20.12 6.97 7.06
CA VAL A 254 -19.62 7.33 8.39
C VAL A 254 -20.01 6.30 9.46
N GLY A 255 -20.50 5.12 9.08
CA GLY A 255 -20.95 4.10 10.03
C GLY A 255 -21.46 2.83 9.34
N ARG A 256 -22.36 2.12 10.01
CA ARG A 256 -23.08 0.95 9.47
C ARG A 256 -24.49 0.87 10.08
N PRO A 257 -25.41 0.05 9.56
CA PRO A 257 -26.71 -0.17 10.19
C PRO A 257 -26.57 -0.54 11.67
N GLY A 258 -27.30 0.16 12.54
CA GLY A 258 -27.25 0.00 14.00
C GLY A 258 -26.07 0.68 14.69
N ASN A 259 -25.14 1.29 13.94
CA ASN A 259 -24.04 2.07 14.47
C ASN A 259 -23.76 3.28 13.55
N GLN A 260 -24.76 4.13 13.42
CA GLN A 260 -24.67 5.39 12.69
C GLN A 260 -23.98 6.45 13.54
N ARG A 261 -23.31 7.39 12.88
CA ARG A 261 -22.68 8.54 13.53
C ARG A 261 -23.40 9.82 13.16
N LYS A 262 -23.41 10.77 14.09
CA LYS A 262 -23.77 12.16 13.80
C LYS A 262 -22.60 12.82 13.07
N ILE A 263 -22.92 13.62 12.05
CA ILE A 263 -21.98 14.56 11.44
C ILE A 263 -22.30 15.92 12.07
N VAL A 264 -21.38 16.42 12.89
CA VAL A 264 -21.56 17.66 13.67
C VAL A 264 -20.64 18.77 13.14
N ASN A 265 -20.89 20.02 13.54
CA ASN A 265 -20.16 21.21 13.07
C ASN A 265 -20.29 21.45 11.56
N VAL A 266 -21.46 21.14 11.01
CA VAL A 266 -21.80 21.41 9.60
C VAL A 266 -22.39 22.82 9.51
N ALA A 267 -21.68 23.72 8.81
CA ALA A 267 -22.19 25.05 8.49
C ALA A 267 -23.49 24.96 7.68
N ALA A 268 -24.27 26.05 7.65
CA ALA A 268 -25.48 26.08 6.82
C ALA A 268 -25.07 26.01 5.34
N GLY A 269 -25.62 25.03 4.61
CA GLY A 269 -25.35 24.90 3.18
C GLY A 269 -26.24 25.81 2.33
N ASP A 270 -25.89 26.07 1.09
CA ASP A 270 -26.76 26.82 0.19
C ASP A 270 -28.03 26.02 -0.14
N ILE A 271 -29.20 26.68 -0.10
CA ILE A 271 -30.49 26.07 -0.45
C ILE A 271 -30.97 26.65 -1.77
N SER A 272 -30.63 25.96 -2.86
CA SER A 272 -31.04 26.25 -4.24
C SER A 272 -31.38 24.95 -4.99
N SER A 273 -31.95 25.05 -6.19
CA SER A 273 -32.32 23.88 -7.02
C SER A 273 -31.13 23.08 -7.55
N ASN A 274 -29.91 23.62 -7.46
CA ASN A 274 -28.68 23.01 -7.96
C ASN A 274 -27.62 22.81 -6.86
N SER A 275 -27.97 23.05 -5.58
CA SER A 275 -27.02 22.88 -4.48
C SER A 275 -26.70 21.41 -4.23
N THR A 276 -25.43 21.13 -3.94
CA THR A 276 -24.92 19.81 -3.54
C THR A 276 -24.37 19.82 -2.11
N GLU A 277 -24.69 20.85 -1.33
CA GLU A 277 -24.17 21.03 0.02
C GLU A 277 -25.01 20.27 1.06
N ALA A 278 -24.38 19.93 2.18
CA ALA A 278 -25.08 19.31 3.30
C ALA A 278 -25.96 20.33 4.02
N VAL A 279 -27.22 19.96 4.29
CA VAL A 279 -28.14 20.77 5.09
C VAL A 279 -27.99 20.44 6.57
N ASN A 280 -27.84 21.46 7.42
CA ASN A 280 -27.75 21.27 8.86
C ASN A 280 -29.12 21.35 9.56
N GLY A 281 -29.13 21.05 10.87
CA GLY A 281 -30.37 21.04 11.66
C GLY A 281 -31.07 22.40 11.78
N GLN A 282 -30.31 23.50 11.82
CA GLN A 282 -30.88 24.85 11.92
C GLN A 282 -31.70 25.21 10.68
N GLN A 283 -31.20 24.85 9.50
CA GLN A 283 -31.88 25.11 8.23
C GLN A 283 -33.18 24.32 8.09
N LEU A 284 -33.16 23.04 8.46
CA LEU A 284 -34.35 22.21 8.47
C LEU A 284 -35.39 22.75 9.47
N TYR A 285 -34.94 23.10 10.68
CA TYR A 285 -35.79 23.71 11.69
C TYR A 285 -36.47 24.99 11.19
N ALA A 286 -35.71 25.92 10.60
CA ALA A 286 -36.25 27.17 10.06
C ALA A 286 -37.31 26.97 8.97
N LYS A 287 -37.19 25.91 8.14
CA LYS A 287 -38.20 25.56 7.13
C LYS A 287 -39.44 24.93 7.76
N LEU A 288 -39.28 24.05 8.76
CA LEU A 288 -40.39 23.43 9.49
C LEU A 288 -41.24 24.48 10.22
N THR A 289 -40.62 25.51 10.81
CA THR A 289 -41.36 26.62 11.46
C THR A 289 -42.23 27.39 10.45
N LYS A 290 -41.74 27.61 9.23
CA LYS A 290 -42.54 28.24 8.16
C LYS A 290 -43.71 27.35 7.72
N MET A 291 -43.50 26.03 7.67
CA MET A 291 -44.55 25.06 7.32
C MET A 291 -45.64 24.99 8.39
N SER A 292 -45.29 24.96 9.68
CA SER A 292 -46.28 24.99 10.76
C SER A 292 -47.11 26.28 10.77
N ALA A 293 -46.51 27.42 10.39
CA ALA A 293 -47.24 28.67 10.26
C ALA A 293 -48.26 28.63 9.10
N LEU A 294 -47.95 27.90 8.02
CA LEU A 294 -48.87 27.69 6.91
C LEU A 294 -50.02 26.74 7.31
N ASP A 295 -49.74 25.68 8.08
CA ASP A 295 -50.77 24.76 8.57
C ASP A 295 -51.80 25.47 9.48
N ILE A 296 -51.32 26.39 10.33
CA ILE A 296 -52.22 27.21 11.16
C ILE A 296 -53.12 28.09 10.28
N LYS A 297 -52.57 28.70 9.24
CA LYS A 297 -53.35 29.50 8.28
C LYS A 297 -54.38 28.65 7.53
N ASN A 298 -54.02 27.43 7.12
CA ASN A 298 -54.95 26.53 6.45
C ASN A 298 -56.10 26.09 7.37
N LYS A 299 -55.82 25.75 8.64
CA LYS A 299 -56.88 25.47 9.62
C LYS A 299 -57.79 26.68 9.86
N GLN A 300 -57.22 27.88 9.85
CA GLN A 300 -58.01 29.09 9.94
C GLN A 300 -58.93 29.25 8.72
N LEU A 301 -58.41 29.04 7.51
CA LEU A 301 -59.22 29.04 6.29
C LEU A 301 -60.33 27.99 6.32
N GLU A 302 -60.05 26.77 6.80
CA GLU A 302 -61.07 25.72 6.97
C GLU A 302 -62.18 26.14 7.95
N MET A 303 -61.82 26.79 9.07
CA MET A 303 -62.80 27.33 10.02
C MET A 303 -63.64 28.45 9.40
N ASP A 304 -63.02 29.32 8.62
CA ASP A 304 -63.70 30.43 7.98
C ASP A 304 -64.66 29.95 6.87
N ILE A 305 -64.28 28.91 6.13
CA ILE A 305 -65.17 28.22 5.17
C ILE A 305 -66.39 27.65 5.89
N LYS A 306 -66.22 26.92 7.01
CA LYS A 306 -67.34 26.36 7.78
C LYS A 306 -68.31 27.43 8.30
N LYS A 307 -67.79 28.59 8.70
CA LYS A 307 -68.64 29.73 9.11
C LYS A 307 -69.45 30.25 7.93
N LEU A 308 -68.84 30.38 6.75
CA LEU A 308 -69.53 30.80 5.54
C LEU A 308 -70.62 29.81 5.11
N GLU A 309 -70.33 28.50 5.16
CA GLU A 309 -71.32 27.44 4.92
C GLU A 309 -72.54 27.61 5.84
N SER A 310 -72.33 27.80 7.15
CA SER A 310 -73.42 28.03 8.11
C SER A 310 -74.21 29.32 7.83
N ILE A 311 -73.56 30.40 7.40
CA ILE A 311 -74.24 31.65 7.01
C ILE A 311 -75.11 31.40 5.76
N ILE A 312 -74.60 30.68 4.77
CA ILE A 312 -75.33 30.32 3.55
C ILE A 312 -76.56 29.47 3.89
N ASP A 313 -76.44 28.50 4.78
CA ASP A 313 -77.56 27.67 5.22
C ASP A 313 -78.66 28.52 5.89
N ASN A 314 -78.27 29.44 6.77
CA ASN A 314 -79.20 30.36 7.43
C ASN A 314 -79.90 31.31 6.44
N LEU A 315 -79.16 31.86 5.48
CA LEU A 315 -79.71 32.69 4.42
C LEU A 315 -80.68 31.90 3.54
N THR A 316 -80.32 30.67 3.16
CA THR A 316 -81.16 29.77 2.37
C THR A 316 -82.48 29.46 3.09
N CYS A 317 -82.42 29.19 4.39
CA CYS A 317 -83.60 28.99 5.23
C CYS A 317 -84.50 30.24 5.29
N SER A 318 -83.89 31.42 5.48
CA SER A 318 -84.60 32.70 5.51
C SER A 318 -85.31 33.01 4.18
N ILE A 319 -84.62 32.82 3.05
CA ILE A 319 -85.19 32.98 1.71
C ILE A 319 -86.36 32.01 1.49
N THR A 320 -86.22 30.76 1.93
CA THR A 320 -87.28 29.75 1.81
C THR A 320 -88.53 30.16 2.59
N ASN A 321 -88.38 30.67 3.82
CA ASN A 321 -89.49 31.17 4.63
C ASN A 321 -90.19 32.37 3.98
N LEU A 322 -89.43 33.34 3.45
CA LEU A 322 -89.99 34.47 2.71
C LEU A 322 -90.77 34.02 1.47
N THR A 323 -90.24 33.04 0.73
CA THR A 323 -90.89 32.49 -0.46
C THR A 323 -92.23 31.84 -0.10
N LEU A 324 -92.29 31.07 1.00
CA LEU A 324 -93.51 30.45 1.50
C LEU A 324 -94.55 31.50 1.94
N LEU A 325 -94.11 32.59 2.58
CA LEU A 325 -94.97 33.71 2.98
C LEU A 325 -95.55 34.44 1.75
N CYS A 326 -94.73 34.70 0.73
CA CYS A 326 -95.18 35.28 -0.53
C CYS A 326 -96.23 34.40 -1.22
N GLN A 327 -96.04 33.08 -1.22
CA GLN A 327 -97.01 32.12 -1.77
C GLN A 327 -98.35 32.20 -1.02
N LYS A 328 -98.31 32.18 0.31
CA LYS A 328 -99.51 32.29 1.15
C LYS A 328 -100.27 33.59 0.91
N ASN A 329 -99.56 34.72 0.81
CA ASN A 329 -100.18 36.01 0.52
C ASN A 329 -100.78 36.05 -0.89
N ALA A 330 -100.13 35.42 -1.89
CA ALA A 330 -100.67 35.31 -3.24
C ALA A 330 -101.96 34.49 -3.28
N ASP A 331 -102.01 33.37 -2.53
CA ASP A 331 -103.20 32.53 -2.39
C ASP A 331 -104.36 33.30 -1.71
N GLU A 332 -104.08 34.07 -0.65
CA GLU A 332 -105.08 34.93 0.03
C GLU A 332 -105.64 36.01 -0.92
N VAL A 333 -104.78 36.69 -1.69
CA VAL A 333 -105.21 37.69 -2.68
C VAL A 333 -106.04 37.06 -3.80
N ALA A 334 -105.71 35.84 -4.23
CA ALA A 334 -106.49 35.11 -5.22
C ALA A 334 -107.89 34.73 -4.69
N LEU A 335 -108.02 34.45 -3.39
CA LEU A 335 -109.30 34.17 -2.73
C LEU A 335 -110.22 35.40 -2.67
N LEU A 336 -109.66 36.58 -2.38
CA LEU A 336 -110.41 37.85 -2.28
C LEU A 336 -110.91 38.41 -3.62
N LYS A 337 -110.41 37.89 -4.75
CA LYS A 337 -110.80 38.31 -6.11
C LYS A 337 -111.92 37.45 -6.72
N LYS A 338 -112.44 36.44 -6.02
CA LYS A 338 -113.59 35.61 -6.41
C LYS A 338 -114.85 36.06 -5.67
#